data_AF-A0A965RK66-F1
#
_entry.id   AF-A0A965RK66-F1
#
_cell.length_a   1.000
_cell.length_b   1.000
_cell.length_c   1.000
_cell.angle_alpha   90.00
_cell.angle_beta   90.00
_cell.angle_gamma   90.00
#
_symmetry.space_group_name_H-M   'P 1'
#
loop_
_entity.id
_entity.type
_entity.pdbx_description
1 polymer ?
#
loop_
_entity_poly.entity_id
_entity_poly.type
_entity_poly.pdbx_seq_one_letter_code
_entity_poly.pdbx_strand_id
1 'polypeptide(L)'
;FADILSCAAPIGLFFGRIANFINGELYGRVTDVPWGMVFPRGGPVPRHPSQLYEAVGEGLILLAVLWVVSQNERSRKRIGLRTGIFMAGYGLVRFVVEYVREPDAFLGTWAGITMGQALCVPMMALGTWLIIKAMAKKPKLV
;
A
#
# COMPACT_ATOMS: atom_id res chain seq x y z
N PHE A 1 16.52 -0.36 -12.79
CA PHE A 1 16.62 -1.12 -11.53
C PHE A 1 15.36 -0.99 -10.68
N ALA A 2 14.94 0.23 -10.30
CA ALA A 2 13.73 0.46 -9.48
C ALA A 2 12.46 -0.25 -9.99
N ASP A 3 12.17 -0.20 -11.30
CA ASP A 3 10.98 -0.85 -11.87
C ASP A 3 10.92 -2.38 -11.66
N ILE A 4 12.07 -3.04 -11.53
CA ILE A 4 12.14 -4.48 -11.27
C ILE A 4 11.84 -4.73 -9.79
N LEU A 5 12.48 -3.97 -8.90
CA LEU A 5 12.24 -4.05 -7.45
C LEU A 5 10.78 -3.77 -7.10
N SER A 6 10.17 -2.75 -7.72
CA SER A 6 8.77 -2.41 -7.49
C SER A 6 7.81 -3.55 -7.84
N CYS A 7 8.15 -4.43 -8.79
CA CYS A 7 7.32 -5.60 -9.10
C CYS A 7 7.44 -6.71 -8.06
N ALA A 8 8.59 -6.82 -7.39
CA ALA A 8 8.84 -7.85 -6.37
C ALA A 8 8.41 -7.40 -4.96
N ALA A 9 8.45 -6.08 -4.69
CA ALA A 9 8.15 -5.51 -3.37
C ALA A 9 6.78 -5.94 -2.78
N PRO A 10 5.68 -6.02 -3.55
CA PRO A 10 4.39 -6.50 -3.04
C PRO A 10 4.43 -7.90 -2.42
N ILE A 11 5.31 -8.79 -2.89
CA ILE A 11 5.46 -10.14 -2.33
C ILE A 11 5.96 -10.04 -0.88
N GLY A 12 7.00 -9.23 -0.66
CA GLY A 12 7.53 -8.99 0.68
C GLY A 12 6.51 -8.29 1.58
N LEU A 13 5.78 -7.31 1.05
CA LEU A 13 4.71 -6.64 1.78
C LEU A 13 3.59 -7.61 2.18
N PHE A 14 3.16 -8.48 1.27
CA PHE A 14 2.15 -9.50 1.56
C PHE A 14 2.57 -10.39 2.74
N PHE A 15 3.72 -11.05 2.63
CA PHE A 15 4.16 -11.98 3.69
C PHE A 15 4.48 -11.26 5.00
N GLY A 16 5.05 -10.05 4.95
CA GLY A 16 5.25 -9.24 6.15
C GLY A 16 3.94 -8.94 6.86
N ARG A 17 2.88 -8.57 6.13
CA ARG A 17 1.56 -8.30 6.72
C ARG A 17 0.86 -9.55 7.24
N ILE A 18 1.02 -10.69 6.57
CA ILE A 18 0.54 -11.98 7.09
C ILE A 18 1.29 -12.37 8.37
N ALA A 19 2.60 -12.15 8.45
CA ALA A 19 3.36 -12.38 9.68
C ALA A 19 2.84 -11.49 10.82
N ASN A 20 2.60 -10.20 10.57
CA ASN A 20 2.02 -9.30 11.57
C ASN A 20 0.65 -9.78 12.07
N PHE A 21 -0.18 -10.32 11.16
CA PHE A 21 -1.48 -10.89 11.51
C PHE A 21 -1.34 -12.12 12.41
N ILE A 22 -0.45 -13.05 12.06
CA ILE A 22 -0.17 -14.28 12.85
C ILE A 22 0.39 -13.91 14.24
N ASN A 23 1.27 -12.92 14.30
CA ASN A 23 1.84 -12.41 15.55
C ASN A 23 0.83 -11.62 16.40
N GLY A 24 -0.31 -11.24 15.82
CA GLY A 24 -1.32 -10.42 16.47
C GLY A 24 -0.83 -9.00 16.79
N GLU A 25 -0.06 -8.38 15.90
CA GLU A 25 0.52 -7.04 16.07
C GLU A 25 0.08 -6.08 14.95
N LEU A 26 0.09 -4.76 15.21
CA LEU A 26 -0.30 -3.72 14.24
C LEU A 26 -1.74 -3.83 13.73
N TYR A 27 -2.65 -4.31 14.57
CA TYR A 27 -4.09 -4.29 14.32
C TYR A 27 -4.64 -2.86 14.39
N GLY A 28 -5.84 -2.67 13.86
CA GLY A 28 -6.50 -1.38 13.77
C GLY A 28 -7.24 -0.97 15.04
N ARG A 29 -8.04 0.09 14.89
CA ARG A 29 -8.92 0.61 15.94
C ARG A 29 -10.02 -0.37 16.29
N VAL A 30 -10.59 -0.16 17.48
CA VAL A 30 -11.81 -0.85 17.94
C VAL A 30 -12.92 -0.62 16.92
N THR A 31 -13.69 -1.66 16.65
CA THR A 31 -14.70 -1.64 15.61
C THR A 31 -15.87 -2.55 15.91
N ASP A 32 -17.04 -2.16 15.43
CA ASP A 32 -18.29 -2.92 15.55
C ASP A 32 -18.65 -3.65 14.25
N VAL A 33 -17.76 -3.64 13.24
CA VAL A 33 -18.00 -4.37 11.98
C VAL A 33 -18.00 -5.89 12.22
N PRO A 34 -18.81 -6.66 11.48
CA PRO A 34 -19.02 -8.09 11.78
C PRO A 34 -17.78 -8.98 11.56
N TRP A 35 -16.75 -8.47 10.87
CA TRP A 35 -15.46 -9.16 10.69
C TRP A 35 -14.35 -8.61 11.60
N GLY A 36 -14.70 -7.84 12.63
CA GLY A 36 -13.76 -7.43 13.67
C GLY A 36 -13.19 -8.66 14.40
N MET A 37 -11.90 -8.62 14.74
CA MET A 37 -11.22 -9.72 15.41
C MET A 37 -10.69 -9.28 16.78
N VAL A 38 -10.79 -10.18 17.75
CA VAL A 38 -10.17 -10.01 19.07
C VAL A 38 -8.76 -10.56 18.99
N PHE A 39 -7.77 -9.69 19.18
CA PHE A 39 -6.35 -10.07 19.14
C PHE A 39 -5.85 -10.35 20.55
N PRO A 40 -5.02 -11.40 20.77
CA PRO A 40 -4.52 -11.75 22.10
C PRO A 40 -3.81 -10.60 22.84
N ARG A 41 -3.12 -9.73 22.08
CA ARG A 41 -2.41 -8.55 22.60
C ARG A 41 -3.24 -7.27 22.57
N GLY A 42 -4.43 -7.30 21.98
CA GLY A 42 -5.31 -6.14 21.72
C GLY A 42 -6.45 -5.93 22.70
N GLY A 43 -6.51 -6.74 23.76
CA GLY A 43 -7.58 -6.71 24.76
C GLY A 43 -8.84 -7.47 24.31
N PRO A 44 -9.90 -7.47 25.13
CA PRO A 44 -11.11 -8.27 24.88
C PRO A 44 -12.04 -7.68 23.81
N VAL A 45 -11.68 -6.55 23.21
CA VAL A 45 -12.53 -5.81 22.27
C VAL A 45 -12.19 -6.14 20.81
N PRO A 46 -13.20 -6.25 19.92
CA PRO A 46 -12.97 -6.49 18.50
C PRO A 46 -12.31 -5.27 17.84
N ARG A 47 -11.33 -5.54 16.97
CA ARG A 47 -10.54 -4.54 16.25
C ARG A 47 -10.47 -4.87 14.77
N HIS A 48 -10.25 -3.86 13.94
CA HIS A 48 -10.06 -4.09 12.52
C HIS A 48 -8.78 -4.90 12.27
N PRO A 49 -8.82 -6.00 11.49
CA PRO A 49 -7.64 -6.71 11.05
C PRO A 49 -6.93 -5.94 9.90
N SER A 50 -6.43 -4.74 10.20
CA SER A 50 -5.78 -3.85 9.22
C SER A 50 -4.65 -4.53 8.45
N GLN A 51 -3.95 -5.47 9.09
CA GLN A 51 -2.88 -6.24 8.46
C GLN A 51 -3.40 -7.05 7.26
N LEU A 52 -4.61 -7.60 7.33
CA LEU A 52 -5.22 -8.31 6.20
C LEU A 52 -5.61 -7.34 5.09
N TYR A 53 -6.08 -6.14 5.42
CA TYR A 53 -6.37 -5.13 4.41
C TYR A 53 -5.09 -4.67 3.70
N GLU A 54 -4.00 -4.46 4.45
CA GLU A 54 -2.67 -4.14 3.90
C GLU A 54 -2.14 -5.31 3.06
N ALA A 55 -2.26 -6.57 3.53
CA ALA A 55 -1.83 -7.74 2.78
C ALA A 55 -2.57 -7.87 1.44
N VAL A 56 -3.89 -7.66 1.43
CA VAL A 56 -4.68 -7.70 0.20
C VAL A 56 -4.35 -6.52 -0.71
N GLY A 57 -4.34 -5.29 -0.18
CA GLY A 57 -4.14 -4.08 -0.98
C GLY A 57 -2.70 -3.89 -1.47
N GLU A 58 -1.73 -3.82 -0.55
CA GLU A 58 -0.32 -3.59 -0.85
C GLU A 58 0.39 -4.84 -1.37
N GLY A 59 -0.13 -6.02 -1.01
CA GLY A 59 0.37 -7.31 -1.45
C GLY A 59 -0.33 -7.79 -2.71
N LEU A 60 -1.49 -8.43 -2.57
CA LEU A 60 -2.14 -9.18 -3.67
C LEU A 60 -2.59 -8.29 -4.84
N ILE A 61 -3.34 -7.22 -4.54
CA ILE A 61 -3.88 -6.32 -5.57
C ILE A 61 -2.74 -5.60 -6.29
N LEU A 62 -1.81 -5.02 -5.55
CA LEU A 62 -0.68 -4.31 -6.14
C LEU A 62 0.23 -5.24 -6.95
N LEU A 63 0.45 -6.47 -6.46
CA LEU A 63 1.17 -7.51 -7.20
C LEU A 63 0.45 -7.84 -8.51
N ALA A 64 -0.86 -8.08 -8.47
CA ALA A 64 -1.65 -8.42 -9.66
C ALA A 64 -1.61 -7.30 -10.70
N VAL A 65 -1.78 -6.05 -10.28
CA VAL A 65 -1.69 -4.87 -11.17
C VAL A 65 -0.32 -4.79 -11.82
N LEU A 66 0.75 -4.88 -11.03
CA LEU A 66 2.12 -4.79 -11.54
C LEU A 66 2.49 -5.99 -12.42
N TRP A 67 1.98 -7.18 -12.09
CA TRP A 67 2.12 -8.38 -12.91
C TRP A 67 1.48 -8.15 -14.28
N VAL A 68 0.21 -7.77 -14.34
CA VAL A 68 -0.52 -7.50 -15.60
C VAL A 68 0.18 -6.43 -16.43
N VAL A 69 0.59 -5.32 -15.80
CA VAL A 69 1.34 -4.26 -16.47
C VAL A 69 2.68 -4.76 -16.99
N SER A 70 3.35 -5.65 -16.25
CA SER A 70 4.63 -6.22 -16.65
C SER A 70 4.52 -7.23 -17.80
N GLN A 71 3.35 -7.79 -18.08
CA GLN A 71 3.13 -8.68 -19.23
C GLN A 71 3.22 -7.94 -20.58
N ASN A 72 2.90 -6.64 -20.59
CA ASN A 72 2.96 -5.83 -21.80
C ASN A 72 4.40 -5.34 -22.08
N GLU A 73 4.94 -5.67 -23.25
CA GLU A 73 6.28 -5.28 -23.66
C GLU A 73 6.45 -3.75 -23.74
N ARG A 74 5.41 -3.01 -24.17
CA ARG A 74 5.44 -1.54 -24.21
C ARG A 74 5.63 -0.96 -22.81
N SER A 75 4.97 -1.54 -21.81
CA SER A 75 5.08 -1.13 -20.41
C SER A 75 6.45 -1.47 -19.84
N ARG A 76 7.05 -2.62 -20.19
CA ARG A 76 8.41 -2.98 -19.77
C ARG A 76 9.48 -2.01 -20.31
N LYS A 77 9.28 -1.49 -21.53
CA LYS A 77 10.16 -0.51 -22.17
C LYS A 77 10.01 0.92 -21.61
N ARG A 78 8.95 1.21 -20.85
CA ARG A 78 8.71 2.52 -20.22
C ARG A 78 9.35 2.60 -18.83
N ILE A 79 10.54 3.20 -18.78
CA ILE A 79 11.28 3.41 -17.52
C ILE A 79 10.48 4.32 -16.59
N GLY A 80 10.27 3.87 -15.35
CA GLY A 80 9.59 4.60 -14.27
C GLY A 80 8.09 4.33 -14.19
N LEU A 81 7.49 3.64 -15.16
CA LEU A 81 6.04 3.35 -15.15
C LEU A 81 5.66 2.44 -13.99
N ARG A 82 6.39 1.33 -13.82
CA ARG A 82 6.09 0.32 -12.79
C ARG A 82 6.40 0.84 -11.39
N THR A 83 7.50 1.59 -11.26
CA THR A 83 7.82 2.32 -10.03
C THR A 83 6.72 3.33 -9.68
N GLY A 84 6.24 4.10 -10.66
CA GLY A 84 5.17 5.08 -10.44
C GLY A 84 3.85 4.44 -10.01
N ILE A 85 3.46 3.34 -10.67
CA ILE A 85 2.26 2.56 -10.30
C ILE A 85 2.39 1.98 -8.89
N PHE A 86 3.55 1.44 -8.53
CA PHE A 86 3.81 0.96 -7.19
C PHE A 86 3.66 2.07 -6.15
N MET A 87 4.32 3.22 -6.34
CA MET A 87 4.26 4.34 -5.38
C MET A 87 2.85 4.92 -5.22
N ALA A 88 2.15 5.11 -6.34
CA ALA A 88 0.78 5.64 -6.33
C ALA A 88 -0.20 4.64 -5.70
N GLY A 89 -0.11 3.36 -6.08
CA GLY A 89 -0.98 2.30 -5.57
C GLY A 89 -0.74 2.02 -4.08
N TYR A 90 0.52 1.89 -3.68
CA TYR A 90 0.90 1.70 -2.27
C TYR A 90 0.46 2.89 -1.41
N GLY A 91 0.65 4.12 -1.88
CA GLY A 91 0.18 5.32 -1.19
C GLY A 91 -1.34 5.39 -1.05
N LEU A 92 -2.07 4.99 -2.08
CA LEU A 92 -3.53 4.92 -2.04
C LEU A 92 -4.01 3.90 -1.00
N VAL A 93 -3.45 2.69 -1.01
CA VAL A 93 -3.84 1.66 -0.02
C VAL A 93 -3.52 2.14 1.39
N ARG A 94 -2.34 2.71 1.61
CA ARG A 94 -1.97 3.26 2.93
C ARG A 94 -2.91 4.37 3.38
N PHE A 95 -3.27 5.29 2.48
CA PHE A 95 -4.21 6.35 2.79
C PHE A 95 -5.59 5.81 3.23
N VAL A 96 -6.08 4.76 2.54
CA VAL A 96 -7.36 4.12 2.87
C VAL A 96 -7.28 3.32 4.19
N VAL A 97 -6.24 2.53 4.38
CA VAL A 97 -6.07 1.70 5.60
C VAL A 97 -5.88 2.57 6.84
N GLU A 98 -5.30 3.75 6.70
CA GLU A 98 -5.14 4.68 7.82
C GLU A 98 -6.48 5.08 8.47
N TYR A 99 -7.58 5.08 7.72
CA TYR A 99 -8.95 5.26 8.27
C TYR A 99 -9.43 4.12 9.16
N VAL A 100 -8.72 2.99 9.22
CA VAL A 100 -9.03 1.90 10.16
C VAL A 100 -7.92 1.70 11.20
N ARG A 101 -6.77 2.37 11.05
CA ARG A 101 -5.69 2.33 12.06
C ARG A 101 -5.99 3.27 13.21
N GLU A 102 -5.44 2.98 14.38
CA GLU A 102 -5.41 3.96 15.48
C GLU A 102 -4.40 5.05 15.14
N PRO A 103 -4.78 6.35 15.18
CA PRO A 103 -3.81 7.41 15.07
C PRO A 103 -2.86 7.34 16.27
N ASP A 104 -1.56 7.40 16.01
CA ASP A 104 -0.56 7.39 17.08
C ASP A 104 -0.86 8.51 18.10
N ALA A 105 -1.11 8.11 19.35
CA ALA A 105 -1.56 9.01 20.43
C ALA A 105 -0.61 10.21 20.67
N PHE A 106 0.64 10.11 20.22
CA PHE A 106 1.68 11.14 20.38
C PHE A 106 1.68 12.22 19.30
N LEU A 107 1.14 11.97 18.10
CA LEU A 107 1.30 12.87 16.95
C LEU A 107 0.11 13.82 16.74
N GLY A 108 -1.05 13.49 17.33
CA GLY A 108 -2.30 14.21 17.09
C GLY A 108 -2.74 14.19 15.63
N THR A 109 -3.94 14.67 15.35
CA THR A 109 -4.39 14.94 13.97
C THR A 109 -4.11 16.40 13.65
N TRP A 110 -3.29 16.67 12.64
CA TRP A 110 -3.12 18.03 12.12
C TRP A 110 -4.25 18.28 11.11
N ALA A 111 -5.23 19.11 11.49
CA ALA A 111 -6.38 19.46 10.64
C ALA A 111 -7.24 18.27 10.16
N GLY A 112 -7.35 17.20 10.95
CA GLY A 112 -8.15 16.01 10.61
C GLY A 112 -7.45 14.99 9.71
N ILE A 113 -6.18 15.22 9.36
CA ILE A 113 -5.32 14.31 8.60
C ILE A 113 -4.32 13.66 9.58
N THR A 114 -4.18 12.33 9.53
CA THR A 114 -3.13 11.65 10.31
C THR A 114 -1.77 11.85 9.65
N MET A 115 -0.67 11.77 10.42
CA MET A 115 0.67 11.85 9.85
C MET A 115 0.89 10.79 8.75
N GLY A 116 0.29 9.61 8.90
CA GLY A 116 0.30 8.55 7.88
C GLY A 116 -0.32 9.00 6.55
N GLN A 117 -1.48 9.66 6.59
CA GLN A 117 -2.13 10.22 5.40
C GLN A 117 -1.29 11.34 4.76
N ALA A 118 -0.70 12.22 5.58
CA ALA A 118 0.14 13.31 5.09
C ALA A 118 1.37 12.79 4.32
N LEU A 119 1.98 11.68 4.75
CA LEU A 119 3.10 11.03 4.06
C LEU A 119 2.67 10.29 2.77
N CYS A 120 1.41 9.84 2.68
CA CYS A 120 0.90 9.19 1.49
C CYS A 120 0.74 10.16 0.31
N VAL A 121 0.32 11.40 0.57
CA VAL A 121 0.09 12.42 -0.47
C VAL A 121 1.33 12.71 -1.34
N PRO A 122 2.52 13.04 -0.80
CA PRO A 122 3.70 13.30 -1.62
C PRO A 122 4.15 12.07 -2.40
N MET A 123 4.00 10.87 -1.82
CA MET A 123 4.33 9.61 -2.49
C MET A 123 3.39 9.32 -3.66
N MET A 124 2.08 9.54 -3.48
CA MET A 124 1.09 9.43 -4.55
C MET A 124 1.32 10.46 -5.65
N ALA A 125 1.65 11.70 -5.29
CA ALA A 125 1.96 12.76 -6.25
C ALA A 125 3.21 12.41 -7.08
N LEU A 126 4.28 11.96 -6.44
CA LEU A 126 5.51 11.54 -7.10
C LEU A 126 5.28 10.31 -8.00
N GLY A 127 4.52 9.32 -7.52
CA GLY A 127 4.14 8.15 -8.30
C GLY A 127 3.35 8.51 -9.55
N THR A 128 2.36 9.39 -9.41
CA THR A 128 1.53 9.89 -10.53
C THR A 128 2.38 10.66 -11.54
N TRP A 129 3.28 11.52 -11.07
CA TRP A 129 4.22 12.24 -11.94
C TRP A 129 5.11 11.29 -12.74
N LEU A 130 5.64 10.23 -12.11
CA LEU A 130 6.44 9.21 -12.80
C LEU A 130 5.64 8.50 -13.89
N ILE A 131 4.37 8.16 -13.63
CA ILE A 131 3.48 7.55 -14.61
C ILE A 131 3.31 8.50 -15.81
N ILE A 132 2.91 9.75 -15.59
CA ILE A 132 2.70 10.73 -16.67
C ILE A 132 3.96 10.89 -17.52
N LYS A 133 5.12 11.04 -16.87
CA LYS A 133 6.42 11.17 -17.54
C LYS A 133 6.79 9.93 -18.35
N ALA A 134 6.51 8.74 -17.84
CA ALA A 134 6.79 7.48 -18.53
C ALA A 134 5.86 7.25 -19.72
N MET A 135 4.60 7.70 -19.62
CA MET A 135 3.60 7.61 -20.70
C MET A 135 3.88 8.60 -21.84
N ALA A 136 4.42 9.79 -21.53
CA ALA A 136 4.76 10.81 -22.51
C ALA A 136 5.96 10.45 -23.42
N LYS A 137 6.83 9.54 -22.99
CA LYS A 137 7.96 9.08 -23.80
C LYS A 137 7.53 7.96 -24.76
N LYS A 138 7.86 8.09 -26.05
CA LYS A 138 7.69 7.00 -27.02
C LYS A 138 8.51 5.78 -26.56
N PRO A 139 7.93 4.56 -26.55
CA PRO A 139 8.69 3.37 -26.21
C PRO A 139 9.81 3.19 -27.25
N LYS A 140 11.05 3.05 -26.81
CA LYS A 140 12.16 2.68 -27.70
C LYS A 140 11.92 1.24 -28.16
N LEU A 141 11.28 1.08 -29.31
CA LEU A 141 11.26 -0.19 -30.02
C LEU A 141 12.63 -0.31 -30.69
N VAL A 142 13.50 -1.14 -30.09
CA VAL A 142 14.65 -1.72 -30.79
C VAL A 142 14.10 -2.81 -31.71
#